data_AF-A0A0F9BQ29-F1
#
_entry.id   AF-A0A0F9BQ29-F1
#
_cell.length_a   1.000
_cell.length_b   1.000
_cell.length_c   1.000
_cell.angle_alpha   90.00
_cell.angle_beta   90.00
_cell.angle_gamma   90.00
#
_symmetry.space_group_name_H-M   'P 1'
#
loop_
_entity.id
_entity.type
_entity.pdbx_description
1 polymer ?
#
loop_
_entity_poly.entity_id
_entity_poly.type
_entity_poly.pdbx_seq_one_letter_code
_entity_poly.pdbx_strand_id
1 'polypeptide(L)'
;MKAFIIELKETLNYNNPELIEIDLILHKILSEFAQNHFLRKNLLFKGGTCLIKTYFDYYRFSQDLDFTWKDQKCFENKGGNAL
;
A
#
# COMPACT_ATOMS: atom_id res chain seq x y z
N MET A 1 -4.00 -1.84 20.54
CA MET A 1 -4.50 -1.51 19.18
C MET A 1 -5.72 -0.58 19.24
N LYS A 2 -6.86 -0.99 19.80
CA LYS A 2 -8.08 -0.14 19.87
C LYS A 2 -7.86 1.24 20.51
N ALA A 3 -7.19 1.32 21.66
CA ALA A 3 -6.87 2.59 22.32
C ALA A 3 -6.04 3.53 21.43
N PHE A 4 -5.08 2.97 20.69
CA PHE A 4 -4.25 3.72 19.75
C PHE A 4 -5.04 4.22 18.53
N ILE A 5 -5.95 3.41 18.00
CA ILE A 5 -6.85 3.83 16.91
C ILE A 5 -7.76 4.99 17.37
N ILE A 6 -8.26 4.94 18.60
CA ILE A 6 -9.06 6.03 19.18
C ILE A 6 -8.21 7.30 19.29
N GLU A 7 -6.98 7.22 19.80
CA GLU A 7 -6.07 8.37 19.90
C GLU A 7 -5.75 8.98 18.52
N LEU A 8 -5.48 8.15 17.52
CA LEU A 8 -5.25 8.61 16.15
C LEU A 8 -6.48 9.25 15.54
N LYS A 9 -7.67 8.67 15.76
CA LYS A 9 -8.94 9.22 15.31
C LYS A 9 -9.14 10.66 15.81
N GLU A 10 -8.86 10.89 17.09
CA GLU A 10 -8.96 12.23 17.70
C GLU A 10 -7.84 13.17 17.18
N THR A 11 -6.61 12.69 17.07
CA THR A 11 -5.45 13.50 16.60
C THR A 11 -5.59 13.91 15.15
N LEU A 12 -6.07 13.01 14.30
CA LEU A 12 -6.28 13.24 12.86
C LEU A 12 -7.61 13.94 12.57
N ASN A 13 -8.47 14.14 13.59
CA ASN A 13 -9.85 14.60 13.44
C ASN A 13 -10.61 13.82 12.35
N TYR A 14 -10.49 12.49 12.36
CA TYR A 14 -11.00 11.62 11.31
C TYR A 14 -11.99 10.60 11.87
N ASN A 15 -13.28 10.73 11.54
CA ASN A 15 -14.37 10.03 12.24
C ASN A 15 -14.65 8.60 11.74
N ASN A 16 -13.75 7.97 10.98
CA ASN A 16 -13.88 6.58 10.56
C ASN A 16 -12.71 5.73 11.09
N PRO A 17 -12.83 5.13 12.29
CA PRO A 17 -11.75 4.36 12.92
C PRO A 17 -11.40 3.06 12.19
N GLU A 18 -12.34 2.47 11.43
CA GLU A 18 -12.09 1.26 10.66
C GLU A 18 -11.10 1.53 9.51
N LEU A 19 -11.22 2.68 8.84
CA LEU A 19 -10.26 3.07 7.80
C LEU A 19 -8.87 3.37 8.36
N ILE A 20 -8.78 3.91 9.58
CA ILE A 20 -7.51 4.10 10.28
C ILE A 20 -6.88 2.73 10.58
N GLU A 21 -7.68 1.78 11.08
CA GLU A 21 -7.20 0.42 11.35
C GLU A 21 -6.69 -0.28 10.08
N ILE A 22 -7.45 -0.19 8.99
CA ILE A 22 -7.05 -0.73 7.68
C ILE A 22 -5.74 -0.07 7.22
N ASP A 23 -5.62 1.26 7.29
CA ASP A 23 -4.40 1.94 6.85
C ASP A 23 -3.15 1.52 7.64
N LEU A 24 -3.29 1.32 8.95
CA LEU A 24 -2.23 0.81 9.81
C LEU A 24 -1.81 -0.62 9.40
N ILE A 25 -2.79 -1.49 9.10
CA ILE A 25 -2.52 -2.86 8.64
C ILE A 25 -1.80 -2.83 7.29
N LEU A 26 -2.27 -2.01 6.34
CA LEU A 26 -1.64 -1.87 5.01
C LEU A 26 -0.22 -1.32 5.11
N HIS A 27 0.02 -0.35 6.00
CA HIS A 27 1.35 0.18 6.25
C HIS A 27 2.27 -0.91 6.84
N LYS A 28 1.76 -1.75 7.74
CA LYS A 28 2.52 -2.89 8.28
C LYS A 28 2.87 -3.90 7.19
N ILE A 29 1.92 -4.29 6.34
CA ILE A 29 2.15 -5.19 5.20
C ILE A 29 3.22 -4.61 4.27
N LEU A 30 3.10 -3.32 3.91
CA LEU A 30 4.08 -2.63 3.06
C LEU A 30 5.47 -2.62 3.70
N SER A 31 5.56 -2.41 5.02
CA SER A 31 6.82 -2.47 5.77
C SER A 31 7.44 -3.87 5.72
N GLU A 32 6.65 -4.92 5.92
CA GLU A 32 7.14 -6.32 5.80
C GLU A 32 7.64 -6.63 4.39
N PHE A 33 6.94 -6.15 3.34
CA PHE A 33 7.36 -6.33 1.96
C PHE A 33 8.70 -5.62 1.67
N ALA A 34 8.89 -4.42 2.22
CA ALA A 34 10.12 -3.67 2.09
C ALA A 34 11.29 -4.30 2.86
N GLN A 35 11.03 -4.94 4.00
CA GLN A 35 12.03 -5.65 4.79
C GLN A 35 12.44 -6.99 4.16
N ASN A 36 11.51 -7.67 3.47
CA ASN A 36 11.80 -8.89 2.74
C ASN A 36 12.70 -8.61 1.52
N HIS A 37 13.94 -9.11 1.53
CA HIS A 37 14.92 -8.87 0.47
C HIS A 37 14.44 -9.31 -0.93
N PHE A 38 13.76 -10.46 -1.02
CA PHE A 38 13.27 -10.97 -2.30
C PHE A 38 12.15 -10.08 -2.86
N LEU A 39 11.17 -9.71 -2.02
CA LEU A 39 10.06 -8.86 -2.45
C LEU A 39 10.54 -7.45 -2.79
N ARG A 40 11.34 -6.80 -1.93
CA ARG A 40 11.90 -5.47 -2.19
C ARG A 40 12.68 -5.40 -3.52
N LYS A 41 13.42 -6.46 -3.87
CA LYS A 41 14.23 -6.47 -5.09
C LYS A 41 13.37 -6.57 -6.36
N ASN A 42 12.21 -7.21 -6.27
CA ASN A 42 11.44 -7.63 -7.43
C ASN A 42 10.04 -6.98 -7.55
N LEU A 43 9.46 -6.44 -6.49
CA LEU A 43 8.19 -5.73 -6.53
C LEU A 43 8.42 -4.22 -6.56
N LEU A 44 7.77 -3.55 -7.50
CA LEU A 44 7.72 -2.09 -7.60
C LEU A 44 6.34 -1.61 -7.15
N PHE A 45 6.32 -0.78 -6.10
CA PHE A 45 5.09 -0.21 -5.56
C PHE A 45 4.59 0.94 -6.43
N LYS A 46 3.31 0.92 -6.80
CA LYS A 46 2.68 1.89 -7.70
C LYS A 46 1.24 2.19 -7.29
N GLY A 47 0.51 2.88 -8.15
CA GLY A 47 -0.91 3.17 -7.95
C GLY A 47 -1.17 4.32 -6.97
N GLY A 48 -2.45 4.49 -6.62
CA GLY A 48 -2.91 5.61 -5.80
C GLY A 48 -2.33 5.61 -4.39
N THR A 49 -2.24 4.43 -3.76
CA THR A 49 -1.70 4.31 -2.40
C THR A 49 -0.22 4.61 -2.33
N CYS A 50 0.56 4.29 -3.38
CA CYS A 50 1.96 4.71 -3.48
C CYS A 50 2.08 6.24 -3.47
N LEU A 51 1.30 6.92 -4.32
CA LEU A 51 1.28 8.39 -4.36
C LEU A 51 0.93 9.01 -3.00
N ILE A 52 -0.12 8.51 -2.34
CA ILE A 52 -0.54 8.99 -1.02
C ILE A 52 0.52 8.77 0.05
N LYS A 53 1.18 7.60 0.09
CA LYS A 53 2.08 7.26 1.19
C LYS A 53 3.50 7.80 0.99
N THR A 54 3.93 8.10 -0.23
CA THR A 54 5.32 8.49 -0.51
C THR A 54 5.49 9.87 -1.14
N TYR A 55 4.44 10.49 -1.67
CA TYR A 55 4.55 11.77 -2.39
C TYR A 55 3.58 12.85 -1.93
N PHE A 56 2.44 12.48 -1.33
CA PHE A 56 1.43 13.44 -0.88
C PHE A 56 1.24 13.36 0.63
N ASP A 57 0.85 14.47 1.26
CA ASP A 57 0.67 14.56 2.71
C ASP A 57 -0.67 13.94 3.19
N TYR A 58 -0.96 12.69 2.79
CA TYR A 58 -2.11 11.91 3.27
C TYR A 58 -3.49 12.59 3.14
N TYR A 59 -3.75 13.30 2.04
CA TYR A 59 -5.03 14.02 1.83
C TYR A 59 -6.28 13.11 1.74
N ARG A 60 -6.11 11.81 1.46
CA ARG A 60 -7.19 10.80 1.47
C ARG A 60 -6.65 9.43 1.89
N PHE A 61 -7.54 8.57 2.37
CA PHE A 61 -7.25 7.14 2.53
C PHE A 61 -7.33 6.39 1.20
N SER A 62 -6.53 5.33 1.07
CA SER A 62 -6.49 4.44 -0.09
C SER A 62 -6.18 3.03 0.40
N GLN A 63 -7.00 2.05 -0.01
CA GLN A 63 -7.00 0.71 0.59
C GLN A 63 -6.22 -0.33 -0.22
N ASP A 64 -6.04 -0.10 -1.51
CA ASP A 64 -5.39 -1.08 -2.40
C ASP A 64 -3.87 -0.92 -2.38
N LEU A 65 -3.13 -2.03 -2.41
CA LEU A 65 -1.67 -2.00 -2.61
C LEU A 65 -1.34 -2.54 -4.00
N ASP A 66 -1.10 -1.62 -4.94
CA ASP A 66 -0.75 -1.97 -6.31
C ASP A 66 0.75 -2.18 -6.47
N PHE A 67 1.13 -3.34 -6.98
CA PHE A 67 2.51 -3.64 -7.33
C PHE A 67 2.62 -4.06 -8.79
N THR A 68 3.80 -3.87 -9.35
CA THR A 68 4.20 -4.56 -10.58
C THR A 68 5.52 -5.27 -10.37
N TRP A 69 5.75 -6.34 -11.10
CA TRP A 69 7.02 -7.03 -11.06
C TRP A 69 8.10 -6.19 -11.76
N LYS A 70 9.34 -6.19 -11.26
CA LYS A 70 10.40 -5.35 -11.81
C LYS A 70 10.82 -5.79 -13.20
N ASP A 71 11.00 -7.09 -13.40
CA ASP A 71 11.44 -7.64 -14.70
C ASP A 71 10.25 -7.99 -15.59
N GLN A 72 9.77 -7.02 -16.36
CA GLN A 72 8.62 -7.22 -17.24
C GLN A 72 8.89 -8.22 -18.36
N LYS A 73 10.15 -8.51 -18.70
CA LYS A 73 10.49 -9.48 -19.75
C LYS A 73 9.98 -10.88 -19.44
N CYS A 74 9.84 -11.22 -18.16
CA CYS A 74 9.32 -12.53 -17.76
C CYS A 74 7.86 -12.77 -18.19
N PHE A 75 7.15 -11.73 -18.65
CA PHE A 75 5.80 -11.80 -19.21
C PHE A 75 5.76 -11.73 -20.74
N GLU A 76 6.89 -11.57 -21.42
CA GLU A 76 6.96 -11.63 -22.88
C GLU A 76 6.37 -12.96 -23.36
N ASN A 77 5.46 -12.89 -24.36
CA ASN A 77 4.74 -14.04 -24.92
C ASN A 77 3.86 -14.82 -23.92
N LYS A 78 3.64 -14.30 -22.70
CA LYS A 78 2.70 -14.86 -21.71
C LYS A 78 1.37 -14.11 -21.66
N GLY A 79 1.31 -12.93 -22.26
CA GLY A 79 0.05 -12.28 -22.60
C GLY A 79 -0.54 -12.94 -23.84
N GLY A 80 -1.19 -14.09 -23.67
CA GLY A 80 -2.03 -14.65 -24.73
C GLY A 80 -3.00 -13.57 -25.22
N ASN A 81 -3.15 -13.44 -26.54
CA ASN A 81 -4.04 -12.49 -27.18
C ASN A 81 -5.39 -12.40 -26.45
N ALA A 82 -5.58 -11.32 -25.71
CA ALA A 82 -6.89 -10.88 -25.26
C ALA A 82 -7.33 -9.70 -26.15
N LEU A 83 -7.36 -9.95 -27.46
CA LEU A 83 -8.22 -9.36 -28.48
C LEU A 83 -8.23 -10.30 -29.70
#